data_AF-A0A3D8HYL4-F1
#
_entry.id   AF-A0A3D8HYL4-F1
#
_cell.length_a   1.000
_cell.length_b   1.000
_cell.length_c   1.000
_cell.angle_alpha   90.00
_cell.angle_beta   90.00
_cell.angle_gamma   90.00
#
_symmetry.space_group_name_H-M   'P 1'
#
loop_
_entity.id
_entity.type
_entity.pdbx_description
1 polymer ?
#
loop_
_entity_poly.entity_id
_entity_poly.type
_entity_poly.pdbx_seq_one_letter_code
_entity_poly.pdbx_strand_id
1 'polypeptide(L)'
;MDYFSLIYKDPLFSIMIIIAIITLVAIADYTKNKYKQKTKKQNLIDFAKNFENYGTDEKIRDLLDVSKYPISTLTFIANIYVQNGNFEQAIKMYLTMLDKTQNLGEKIQVLESLGMTYYKAGFMQRAKNIFIEILKNNPRNPKVLLLLVQTYEILGEYKNALSVISCLEELDEKVDKIKKYIQILILINDSLMPLDKREIEILHINKTSKITEKIILNYFKTYNIQRFWEIMLESKNISNYIDILWNIENPPLDLLKNNKQILDIYRAKGIIDDDEKCDIFELESLRVINKYSNKIANLGFKYRCSSCQGVYPFEVFRCPNCSELGKVNLILEIMELNNEKNYSLL
;
A
#
# COMPACT_ATOMS: atom_id res chain seq x y z
N MET A 1 -52.49 -1.14 40.30
CA MET A 1 -51.72 -2.40 40.17
C MET A 1 -52.36 -3.39 39.18
N ASP A 2 -53.49 -3.05 38.55
CA ASP A 2 -54.24 -4.00 37.71
C ASP A 2 -53.89 -4.00 36.21
N TYR A 3 -53.00 -3.11 35.76
CA TYR A 3 -52.55 -3.09 34.36
C TYR A 3 -51.42 -4.10 34.08
N PHE A 4 -50.68 -4.50 35.11
CA PHE A 4 -49.57 -5.45 34.99
C PHE A 4 -50.05 -6.91 34.90
N SER A 5 -51.23 -7.23 35.42
CA SER A 5 -51.77 -8.60 35.44
C SER A 5 -52.43 -9.02 34.12
N LEU A 6 -52.83 -8.06 33.27
CA LEU A 6 -53.47 -8.32 31.98
C LEU A 6 -52.46 -8.60 30.85
N ILE A 7 -51.26 -8.00 30.92
CA ILE A 7 -50.17 -8.18 29.94
C ILE A 7 -49.50 -9.57 30.08
N TYR A 8 -49.61 -10.21 31.25
CA TYR A 8 -48.97 -11.50 31.53
C TYR A 8 -49.70 -12.72 30.94
N LYS A 9 -50.95 -12.54 30.46
CA LYS A 9 -51.74 -13.63 29.85
C LYS A 9 -51.50 -13.82 28.36
N ASP A 10 -50.72 -12.94 27.72
CA ASP A 10 -50.47 -12.98 26.28
C ASP A 10 -49.22 -13.84 25.98
N PRO A 11 -49.34 -15.00 25.30
CA PRO A 11 -48.21 -15.91 25.07
C PRO A 11 -47.09 -15.30 24.22
N LEU A 12 -47.36 -14.22 23.49
CA LEU A 12 -46.33 -13.46 22.75
C LEU A 12 -45.42 -12.64 23.69
N PHE A 13 -45.95 -12.17 24.82
CA PHE A 13 -45.19 -11.36 25.78
C PHE A 13 -44.16 -12.21 26.54
N SER A 14 -44.51 -13.45 26.89
CA SER A 14 -43.58 -14.41 27.51
C SER A 14 -42.45 -14.81 26.55
N ILE A 15 -42.77 -15.01 25.26
CA ILE A 15 -41.75 -15.27 24.22
C ILE A 15 -40.81 -14.07 24.06
N MET A 16 -41.34 -12.84 24.05
CA MET A 16 -40.52 -11.61 23.99
C MET A 16 -39.56 -11.50 25.18
N ILE A 17 -40.00 -11.84 26.39
CA ILE A 17 -39.14 -11.83 27.59
C ILE A 17 -38.02 -12.87 27.46
N ILE A 18 -38.32 -14.08 26.99
CA ILE A 18 -37.30 -15.12 26.80
C ILE A 18 -36.26 -14.69 25.76
N ILE A 19 -36.68 -14.10 24.64
CA ILE A 19 -35.77 -13.55 23.62
C ILE A 19 -34.93 -12.41 24.20
N ALA A 20 -35.53 -11.51 25.00
CA ALA A 20 -34.82 -10.42 25.66
C ALA A 20 -33.75 -10.96 26.63
N ILE A 21 -34.04 -12.02 27.39
CA ILE A 21 -33.07 -12.66 28.29
C ILE A 21 -31.92 -13.32 27.50
N ILE A 22 -32.23 -14.06 26.43
CA ILE A 22 -31.21 -14.72 25.59
C ILE A 22 -30.28 -13.69 24.96
N THR A 23 -30.85 -12.60 24.43
CA THR A 23 -30.06 -11.49 23.85
C THR A 23 -29.21 -10.78 24.90
N LEU A 24 -29.72 -10.56 26.11
CA LEU A 24 -28.94 -10.00 27.23
C LEU A 24 -27.76 -10.89 27.62
N VAL A 25 -27.98 -12.20 27.72
CA VAL A 25 -26.92 -13.17 28.03
C VAL A 25 -25.88 -13.21 26.91
N ALA A 26 -26.30 -13.19 25.64
CA ALA A 26 -25.40 -13.15 24.50
C ALA A 26 -24.56 -11.85 24.46
N ILE A 27 -25.16 -10.70 24.78
CA ILE A 27 -24.44 -9.41 24.88
C ILE A 27 -23.47 -9.42 26.06
N ALA A 28 -23.87 -9.95 27.21
CA ALA A 28 -23.00 -10.07 28.39
C ALA A 28 -21.80 -11.00 28.11
N ASP A 29 -22.02 -12.12 27.44
CA ASP A 29 -20.94 -13.05 27.09
C ASP A 29 -20.00 -12.44 26.03
N TYR A 30 -20.55 -11.80 25.00
CA TYR A 30 -19.77 -11.07 23.99
C TYR A 30 -18.90 -9.96 24.61
N THR A 31 -19.48 -9.14 25.49
CA THR A 31 -18.75 -8.03 26.13
C THR A 31 -17.67 -8.55 27.08
N LYS A 32 -17.96 -9.57 27.89
CA LYS A 32 -16.99 -10.21 28.77
C LYS A 32 -15.84 -10.84 27.97
N ASN A 33 -16.15 -11.53 26.88
CA ASN A 33 -15.15 -12.18 26.04
C ASN A 33 -14.26 -11.14 25.32
N LYS A 34 -14.86 -10.04 24.83
CA LYS A 34 -14.12 -8.91 24.25
C LYS A 34 -13.22 -8.21 25.27
N TYR A 35 -13.69 -8.02 26.51
CA TYR A 35 -12.88 -7.44 27.58
C TYR A 35 -11.72 -8.37 27.97
N LYS A 36 -11.98 -9.68 28.10
CA LYS A 36 -10.97 -10.70 28.41
C LYS A 36 -9.90 -10.81 27.30
N GLN A 37 -10.30 -10.67 26.04
CA GLN A 37 -9.34 -10.61 24.92
C GLN A 37 -8.49 -9.35 24.97
N LYS A 38 -9.10 -8.19 25.29
CA LYS A 38 -8.38 -6.92 25.42
C LYS A 38 -7.35 -6.96 26.57
N THR A 39 -7.72 -7.48 27.74
CA THR A 39 -6.80 -7.64 28.87
C THR A 39 -5.69 -8.64 28.57
N LYS A 40 -6.00 -9.78 27.93
CA LYS A 40 -4.99 -10.74 27.48
C LYS A 40 -3.98 -10.11 26.51
N LYS A 41 -4.46 -9.30 25.56
CA LYS A 41 -3.60 -8.55 24.63
C LYS A 41 -2.70 -7.56 25.38
N GLN A 42 -3.26 -6.81 26.34
CA GLN A 42 -2.51 -5.84 27.14
C GLN A 42 -1.40 -6.54 27.95
N ASN A 43 -1.73 -7.63 28.64
CA ASN A 43 -0.77 -8.41 29.41
C ASN A 43 0.37 -8.97 28.54
N LEU A 44 0.08 -9.36 27.29
CA LEU A 44 1.10 -9.81 26.35
C LEU A 44 1.99 -8.66 25.86
N ILE A 45 1.45 -7.44 25.73
CA ILE A 45 2.23 -6.24 25.42
C ILE A 45 3.15 -5.88 26.60
N ASP A 46 2.62 -5.90 27.82
CA ASP A 46 3.40 -5.62 29.03
C ASP A 46 4.47 -6.70 29.25
N PHE A 47 4.16 -7.96 28.93
CA PHE A 47 5.13 -9.04 28.92
C PHE A 47 6.22 -8.84 27.86
N ALA A 48 5.86 -8.43 26.63
CA ALA A 48 6.82 -8.12 25.57
C ALA A 48 7.77 -6.97 25.97
N LYS A 49 7.26 -5.92 26.61
CA LYS A 49 8.08 -4.83 27.19
C LYS A 49 9.05 -5.33 28.26
N ASN A 50 8.60 -6.22 29.14
CA ASN A 50 9.49 -6.83 30.14
C ASN A 50 10.55 -7.76 29.51
N PHE A 51 10.28 -8.25 28.31
CA PHE A 51 11.20 -9.06 27.50
C PHE A 51 12.34 -8.21 26.90
N GLU A 52 12.14 -6.91 26.66
CA GLU A 52 13.18 -5.98 26.16
C GLU A 52 14.39 -5.85 27.12
N ASN A 53 14.19 -6.09 28.42
CA ASN A 53 15.20 -5.87 29.45
C ASN A 53 16.14 -7.06 29.71
N TYR A 54 15.92 -8.24 29.11
CA TYR A 54 16.71 -9.45 29.41
C TYR A 54 17.01 -10.29 28.16
N GLY A 55 18.22 -10.84 28.11
CA GLY A 55 18.75 -11.65 27.01
C GLY A 55 17.75 -12.69 26.47
N THR A 56 17.54 -12.64 25.16
CA THR A 56 16.38 -13.21 24.47
C THR A 56 16.33 -14.73 24.41
N ASP A 57 17.47 -15.43 24.45
CA ASP A 57 17.51 -16.81 23.95
C ASP A 57 17.12 -17.85 25.00
N GLU A 58 17.49 -17.64 26.26
CA GLU A 58 17.13 -18.56 27.36
C GLU A 58 15.64 -18.51 27.66
N LYS A 59 15.03 -17.33 27.74
CA LYS A 59 13.59 -17.20 28.01
C LYS A 59 12.71 -17.70 26.86
N ILE A 60 13.16 -17.59 25.60
CA ILE A 60 12.44 -18.20 24.47
C ILE A 60 12.45 -19.72 24.63
N ARG A 61 13.58 -20.32 25.03
CA ARG A 61 13.69 -21.76 25.30
C ARG A 61 12.79 -22.17 26.46
N ASP A 62 12.85 -21.45 27.58
CA ASP A 62 12.00 -21.73 28.74
C ASP A 62 10.51 -21.67 28.38
N LEU A 63 10.09 -20.70 27.55
CA LEU A 63 8.71 -20.59 27.09
C LEU A 63 8.30 -21.71 26.13
N LEU A 64 9.22 -22.15 25.26
CA LEU A 64 8.99 -23.29 24.37
C LEU A 64 8.79 -24.59 25.16
N ASP A 65 9.51 -24.76 26.27
CA ASP A 65 9.48 -25.98 27.08
C ASP A 65 8.34 -26.00 28.12
N VAL A 66 7.92 -24.84 28.65
CA VAL A 66 6.96 -24.76 29.77
C VAL A 66 5.51 -24.59 29.29
N SER A 67 5.28 -23.99 28.12
CA SER A 67 3.93 -23.53 27.74
C SER A 67 3.15 -24.50 26.86
N LYS A 68 1.82 -24.54 27.06
CA LYS A 68 0.88 -25.39 26.31
C LYS A 68 0.68 -24.96 24.85
N TYR A 69 0.97 -23.70 24.52
CA TYR A 69 0.86 -23.12 23.17
C TYR A 69 2.02 -22.15 22.91
N PRO A 70 3.26 -22.66 22.80
CA PRO A 70 4.44 -21.82 22.81
C PRO A 70 4.57 -20.98 21.54
N ILE A 71 4.31 -21.57 20.37
CA ILE A 71 4.53 -20.94 19.07
C ILE A 71 3.57 -19.77 18.82
N SER A 72 2.29 -19.92 19.18
CA SER A 72 1.31 -18.84 19.00
C SER A 72 1.59 -17.63 19.90
N THR A 73 2.03 -17.89 21.14
CA THR A 73 2.42 -16.84 22.09
C THR A 73 3.69 -16.12 21.64
N LEU A 74 4.71 -16.87 21.26
CA LEU A 74 5.98 -16.32 20.78
C LEU A 74 5.81 -15.57 19.45
N THR A 75 5.01 -16.09 18.53
CA THR A 75 4.64 -15.38 17.28
C THR A 75 3.94 -14.06 17.58
N PHE A 76 3.08 -13.99 18.60
CA PHE A 76 2.43 -12.74 18.99
C PHE A 76 3.46 -11.71 19.52
N ILE A 77 4.38 -12.14 20.37
CA ILE A 77 5.46 -11.28 20.90
C ILE A 77 6.37 -10.79 19.76
N ALA A 78 6.80 -11.69 18.87
CA ALA A 78 7.60 -11.34 17.70
C ALA A 78 6.87 -10.34 16.79
N ASN A 79 5.55 -10.46 16.61
CA ASN A 79 4.76 -9.49 15.87
C ASN A 79 4.69 -8.11 16.54
N ILE A 80 4.74 -8.02 17.87
CA ILE A 80 4.87 -6.74 18.58
C ILE A 80 6.22 -6.10 18.25
N TYR A 81 7.31 -6.87 18.28
CA TYR A 81 8.62 -6.36 17.88
C TYR A 81 8.64 -5.83 16.44
N VAL A 82 7.99 -6.55 15.50
CA VAL A 82 7.80 -6.08 14.12
C VAL A 82 7.03 -4.76 14.08
N GLN A 83 5.96 -4.60 14.87
CA GLN A 83 5.17 -3.37 14.93
C GLN A 83 5.97 -2.20 15.51
N ASN A 84 6.88 -2.46 16.44
CA ASN A 84 7.78 -1.48 17.02
C ASN A 84 8.99 -1.16 16.13
N GLY A 85 9.14 -1.81 14.97
CA GLY A 85 10.29 -1.65 14.07
C GLY A 85 11.55 -2.40 14.50
N ASN A 86 11.50 -3.19 15.58
CA ASN A 86 12.61 -4.00 16.05
C ASN A 86 12.64 -5.35 15.30
N PHE A 87 13.04 -5.28 14.03
CA PHE A 87 13.04 -6.45 13.15
C PHE A 87 14.07 -7.50 13.54
N GLU A 88 15.23 -7.09 14.08
CA GLU A 88 16.32 -8.02 14.44
C GLU A 88 15.87 -9.02 15.52
N GLN A 89 15.26 -8.53 16.60
CA GLN A 89 14.77 -9.38 17.66
C GLN A 89 13.64 -10.29 17.16
N ALA A 90 12.69 -9.77 16.39
CA ALA A 90 11.63 -10.57 15.80
C ALA A 90 12.17 -11.71 14.92
N ILE A 91 13.15 -11.43 14.06
CA ILE A 91 13.79 -12.43 13.20
C ILE A 91 14.46 -13.51 14.05
N LYS A 92 15.23 -13.13 15.08
CA LYS A 92 15.88 -14.08 15.99
C LYS A 92 14.88 -15.00 16.68
N MET A 93 13.76 -14.45 17.15
CA MET A 93 12.67 -15.21 17.73
C MET A 93 12.09 -16.24 16.74
N TYR A 94 11.78 -15.82 15.52
CA TYR A 94 11.23 -16.72 14.51
C TYR A 94 12.19 -17.83 14.11
N LEU A 95 13.48 -17.54 13.95
CA LEU A 95 14.48 -18.57 13.67
C LEU A 95 14.57 -19.60 14.80
N THR A 96 14.59 -19.14 16.06
CA THR A 96 14.58 -20.02 17.24
C THR A 96 13.33 -20.92 17.30
N MET A 97 12.17 -20.38 16.90
CA MET A 97 10.93 -21.17 16.79
C MET A 97 11.04 -22.24 15.69
N LEU A 98 11.60 -21.90 14.52
CA LEU A 98 11.74 -22.85 13.40
C LEU A 98 12.64 -24.04 13.75
N ASP A 99 13.72 -23.81 14.51
CA ASP A 99 14.66 -24.87 14.92
C ASP A 99 14.02 -25.91 15.84
N LYS A 100 12.96 -25.54 16.57
CA LYS A 100 12.29 -26.39 17.57
C LYS A 100 10.97 -26.96 17.07
N THR A 101 10.36 -26.37 16.06
CA THR A 101 9.06 -26.78 15.54
C THR A 101 9.20 -27.98 14.61
N GLN A 102 8.63 -29.13 15.01
CA GLN A 102 8.59 -30.34 14.18
C GLN A 102 7.31 -30.45 13.34
N ASN A 103 6.24 -29.78 13.76
CA ASN A 103 4.96 -29.79 13.04
C ASN A 103 5.03 -28.92 11.78
N LEU A 104 4.75 -29.52 10.61
CA LEU A 104 4.80 -28.82 9.32
C LEU A 104 3.84 -27.62 9.25
N GLY A 105 2.63 -27.74 9.80
CA GLY A 105 1.64 -26.66 9.77
C GLY A 105 2.07 -25.44 10.59
N GLU A 106 2.59 -25.68 11.79
CA GLU A 106 3.14 -24.61 12.64
C GLU A 106 4.41 -24.01 12.03
N LYS A 107 5.27 -24.85 11.44
CA LYS A 107 6.47 -24.39 10.72
C LYS A 107 6.10 -23.44 9.58
N ILE A 108 5.08 -23.76 8.78
CA ILE A 108 4.59 -22.88 7.70
C ILE A 108 4.09 -21.54 8.25
N GLN A 109 3.37 -21.53 9.38
CA GLN A 109 2.91 -20.28 10.00
C GLN A 109 4.07 -19.39 10.47
N VAL A 110 5.10 -19.99 11.06
CA VAL A 110 6.31 -19.27 11.47
C VAL A 110 7.09 -18.78 10.25
N LEU A 111 7.23 -19.60 9.20
CA LEU A 111 7.86 -19.19 7.93
C LEU A 111 7.11 -18.02 7.28
N GLU A 112 5.77 -18.04 7.22
CA GLU A 112 4.99 -16.92 6.69
C GLU A 112 5.27 -15.62 7.46
N SER A 113 5.33 -15.71 8.79
CA SER A 113 5.60 -14.57 9.67
C SER A 113 7.03 -14.05 9.50
N LEU A 114 8.01 -14.95 9.38
CA LEU A 114 9.41 -14.62 9.11
C LEU A 114 9.59 -13.99 7.73
N GLY A 115 8.99 -14.56 6.68
CA GLY A 115 9.05 -14.04 5.32
C GLY A 115 8.47 -12.63 5.21
N MET A 116 7.31 -12.39 5.84
CA MET A 116 6.70 -11.06 5.93
C MET A 116 7.57 -10.08 6.74
N THR A 117 8.25 -10.57 7.78
CA THR A 117 9.19 -9.75 8.57
C THR A 117 10.40 -9.35 7.74
N TYR A 118 11.00 -10.27 6.99
CA TYR A 118 12.08 -9.96 6.05
C TYR A 118 11.63 -8.96 4.98
N TYR A 119 10.42 -9.12 4.44
CA TYR A 119 9.85 -8.19 3.46
C TYR A 119 9.73 -6.78 4.04
N LYS A 120 9.14 -6.63 5.23
CA LYS A 120 9.00 -5.33 5.91
C LYS A 120 10.32 -4.70 6.32
N ALA A 121 11.31 -5.51 6.67
CA ALA A 121 12.65 -5.07 7.04
C ALA A 121 13.52 -4.71 5.82
N GLY A 122 13.03 -4.90 4.59
CA GLY A 122 13.79 -4.61 3.36
C GLY A 122 14.71 -5.74 2.88
N PHE A 123 14.74 -6.89 3.55
CA PHE A 123 15.59 -8.04 3.22
C PHE A 123 14.96 -8.91 2.12
N MET A 124 14.75 -8.35 0.93
CA MET A 124 13.96 -8.95 -0.16
C MET A 124 14.46 -10.33 -0.62
N GLN A 125 15.77 -10.53 -0.73
CA GLN A 125 16.33 -11.83 -1.13
C GLN A 125 16.04 -12.93 -0.09
N ARG A 126 16.06 -12.59 1.20
CA ARG A 126 15.70 -13.53 2.28
C ARG A 126 14.20 -13.82 2.26
N ALA A 127 13.37 -12.80 2.09
CA ALA A 127 11.92 -12.95 1.95
C ALA A 127 11.57 -13.89 0.79
N LYS A 128 12.18 -13.68 -0.39
CA LYS A 128 12.04 -14.56 -1.56
C LYS A 128 12.32 -16.02 -1.22
N ASN A 129 13.45 -16.30 -0.60
CA ASN A 129 13.85 -17.68 -0.27
C ASN A 129 12.84 -18.36 0.67
N ILE A 130 12.34 -17.63 1.68
CA ILE A 130 11.31 -18.12 2.61
C ILE A 130 9.99 -18.39 1.88
N PHE A 131 9.53 -17.48 1.01
CA PHE A 131 8.29 -17.69 0.24
C PHE A 131 8.40 -18.88 -0.70
N ILE A 132 9.55 -19.08 -1.36
CA ILE A 132 9.81 -20.27 -2.18
C ILE A 132 9.79 -21.55 -1.32
N GLU A 133 10.37 -21.53 -0.10
CA GLU A 133 10.33 -22.67 0.82
C GLU A 133 8.89 -23.03 1.23
N ILE A 134 8.05 -22.03 1.50
CA ILE A 134 6.63 -22.26 1.81
C ILE A 134 5.93 -22.90 0.61
N LEU A 135 6.15 -22.37 -0.60
CA LEU A 135 5.52 -22.86 -1.83
C LEU A 135 5.97 -24.27 -2.23
N LYS A 136 7.16 -24.74 -1.82
CA LYS A 136 7.56 -26.14 -2.00
C LYS A 136 6.64 -27.12 -1.27
N ASN A 137 6.11 -26.71 -0.11
CA ASN A 137 5.23 -27.53 0.72
C ASN A 137 3.75 -27.24 0.48
N ASN A 138 3.41 -26.00 0.10
CA ASN A 138 2.06 -25.58 -0.20
C ASN A 138 2.02 -24.73 -1.50
N PRO A 139 2.09 -25.36 -2.68
CA PRO A 139 2.22 -24.64 -3.96
C PRO A 139 1.01 -23.78 -4.33
N ARG A 140 -0.19 -24.15 -3.86
CA ARG A 140 -1.46 -23.49 -4.18
C ARG A 140 -1.88 -22.49 -3.10
N ASN A 141 -0.92 -21.73 -2.57
CA ASN A 141 -1.17 -20.69 -1.57
C ASN A 141 -1.19 -19.30 -2.24
N PRO A 142 -2.36 -18.73 -2.57
CA PRO A 142 -2.45 -17.47 -3.32
C PRO A 142 -1.84 -16.28 -2.55
N LYS A 143 -1.93 -16.29 -1.22
CA LYS A 143 -1.34 -15.25 -0.37
C LYS A 143 0.19 -15.22 -0.52
N VAL A 144 0.84 -16.38 -0.47
CA VAL A 144 2.31 -16.47 -0.58
C VAL A 144 2.77 -16.23 -2.01
N LEU A 145 2.02 -16.70 -3.01
CA LEU A 145 2.28 -16.39 -4.43
C LEU A 145 2.23 -14.87 -4.66
N LEU A 146 1.22 -14.16 -4.12
CA LEU A 146 1.13 -12.70 -4.24
C LEU A 146 2.30 -11.98 -3.57
N LEU A 147 2.72 -12.42 -2.38
CA LEU A 147 3.90 -11.87 -1.70
C LEU A 147 5.18 -12.13 -2.50
N LEU A 148 5.30 -13.28 -3.14
CA LEU A 148 6.43 -13.61 -4.01
C LEU A 148 6.46 -12.73 -5.27
N VAL A 149 5.30 -12.47 -5.91
CA VAL A 149 5.19 -11.50 -7.02
C VAL A 149 5.68 -10.13 -6.59
N GLN A 150 5.21 -9.62 -5.45
CA GLN A 150 5.64 -8.33 -4.91
C GLN A 150 7.14 -8.31 -4.58
N THR A 151 7.69 -9.43 -4.11
CA THR A 151 9.12 -9.53 -3.82
C THR A 151 9.95 -9.50 -5.10
N TYR A 152 9.54 -10.23 -6.14
CA TYR A 152 10.20 -10.19 -7.45
C TYR A 152 10.11 -8.83 -8.12
N GLU A 153 8.98 -8.14 -7.99
CA GLU A 153 8.80 -6.75 -8.45
C GLU A 153 9.85 -5.81 -7.84
N ILE A 154 10.03 -5.84 -6.51
CA ILE A 154 11.02 -4.99 -5.82
C ILE A 154 12.46 -5.38 -6.19
N LEU A 155 12.73 -6.67 -6.41
CA LEU A 155 14.03 -7.16 -6.86
C LEU A 155 14.34 -6.85 -8.34
N GLY A 156 13.37 -6.32 -9.10
CA GLY A 156 13.52 -6.11 -10.55
C GLY A 156 13.46 -7.40 -11.38
N GLU A 157 13.11 -8.53 -10.76
CA GLU A 157 13.02 -9.85 -11.40
C GLU A 157 11.65 -10.05 -12.08
N TYR A 158 11.27 -9.12 -12.96
CA TYR A 158 9.91 -9.03 -13.50
C TYR A 158 9.46 -10.26 -14.29
N LYS A 159 10.38 -10.95 -14.98
CA LYS A 159 10.07 -12.20 -15.70
C LYS A 159 9.65 -13.32 -14.75
N ASN A 160 10.29 -13.41 -13.58
CA ASN A 160 9.92 -14.35 -12.53
C ASN A 160 8.60 -13.95 -11.88
N ALA A 161 8.34 -12.64 -11.70
CA ALA A 161 7.04 -12.16 -11.25
C ALA A 161 5.92 -12.60 -12.23
N LEU A 162 6.15 -12.48 -13.54
CA LEU A 162 5.17 -12.85 -14.56
C LEU A 162 4.87 -14.36 -14.57
N SER A 163 5.85 -15.23 -14.33
CA SER A 163 5.62 -16.68 -14.23
C SER A 163 4.82 -17.06 -12.98
N VAL A 164 5.04 -16.38 -11.85
CA VAL A 164 4.23 -16.59 -10.64
C VAL A 164 2.80 -16.06 -10.84
N ILE A 165 2.63 -14.96 -11.59
CA ILE A 165 1.30 -14.44 -11.95
C ILE A 165 0.51 -15.46 -12.76
N SER A 166 1.11 -16.18 -13.71
CA SER A 166 0.40 -17.24 -14.44
C SER A 166 -0.10 -18.35 -13.51
N CYS A 167 0.66 -18.71 -12.46
CA CYS A 167 0.18 -19.66 -11.46
C CYS A 167 -1.01 -19.12 -10.67
N LEU A 168 -1.07 -17.81 -10.39
CA LEU A 168 -2.23 -17.17 -9.75
C LEU A 168 -3.45 -17.14 -10.67
N GLU A 169 -3.26 -16.92 -11.98
CA GLU A 169 -4.35 -16.99 -12.97
C GLU A 169 -4.97 -18.39 -13.04
N GLU A 170 -4.16 -19.44 -12.97
CA GLU A 170 -4.63 -20.84 -12.90
C GLU A 170 -5.42 -21.17 -11.62
N LEU A 171 -5.32 -20.32 -10.58
CA LEU A 171 -6.10 -20.42 -9.35
C LEU A 171 -7.36 -19.52 -9.37
N ASP A 172 -7.73 -18.98 -10.54
CA ASP A 172 -8.85 -18.05 -10.74
C ASP A 172 -8.73 -16.74 -9.92
N GLU A 173 -7.51 -16.36 -9.53
CA GLU A 173 -7.26 -15.10 -8.84
C GLU A 173 -7.29 -13.90 -9.80
N LYS A 174 -7.90 -12.79 -9.37
CA LYS A 174 -8.03 -11.58 -10.19
C LYS A 174 -6.72 -10.77 -10.21
N VAL A 175 -5.79 -11.18 -11.08
CA VAL A 175 -4.44 -10.58 -11.16
C VAL A 175 -4.18 -9.74 -12.41
N ASP A 176 -5.18 -9.50 -13.28
CA ASP A 176 -5.07 -8.72 -14.53
C ASP A 176 -4.32 -7.39 -14.38
N LYS A 177 -4.65 -6.63 -13.33
CA LYS A 177 -4.03 -5.32 -13.07
C LYS A 177 -2.53 -5.46 -12.76
N ILE A 178 -2.18 -6.47 -11.97
CA ILE A 178 -0.80 -6.76 -11.59
C ILE A 178 -0.02 -7.25 -12.81
N LYS A 179 -0.62 -8.14 -13.60
CA LYS A 179 -0.04 -8.65 -14.85
C LYS A 179 0.33 -7.53 -15.81
N LYS A 180 -0.62 -6.65 -16.13
CA LYS A 180 -0.39 -5.51 -17.03
C LYS A 180 0.69 -4.57 -16.50
N TYR A 181 0.71 -4.33 -15.19
CA TYR A 181 1.75 -3.54 -14.56
C TYR A 181 3.13 -4.18 -14.70
N ILE A 182 3.28 -5.46 -14.37
CA ILE A 182 4.56 -6.18 -14.53
C ILE A 182 4.99 -6.22 -16.00
N GLN A 183 4.07 -6.41 -16.95
CA GLN A 183 4.37 -6.33 -18.38
C GLN A 183 4.93 -4.97 -18.80
N ILE A 184 4.33 -3.87 -18.31
CA ILE A 184 4.86 -2.52 -18.53
C ILE A 184 6.26 -2.36 -17.94
N LEU A 185 6.51 -2.87 -16.73
CA LEU A 185 7.85 -2.84 -16.13
C LEU A 185 8.87 -3.63 -16.94
N ILE A 186 8.49 -4.80 -17.49
CA ILE A 186 9.36 -5.57 -18.40
C ILE A 186 9.71 -4.71 -19.62
N LEU A 187 8.71 -4.14 -20.29
CA LEU A 187 8.91 -3.35 -21.52
C LEU A 187 9.79 -2.12 -21.27
N ILE A 188 9.54 -1.37 -20.19
CA ILE A 188 10.32 -0.17 -19.86
C ILE A 188 11.79 -0.51 -19.58
N ASN A 189 12.04 -1.63 -18.90
CA ASN A 189 13.39 -2.05 -18.50
C ASN A 189 14.08 -2.98 -19.52
N ASP A 190 13.42 -3.36 -20.61
CA ASP A 190 14.03 -4.19 -21.65
C ASP A 190 15.03 -3.36 -22.45
N SER A 191 16.33 -3.57 -22.28
CA SER A 191 17.35 -2.85 -23.04
C SER A 191 17.57 -3.41 -24.45
N LEU A 192 17.05 -4.59 -24.77
CA LEU A 192 17.31 -5.31 -26.02
C LEU A 192 16.24 -5.05 -27.08
N MET A 193 15.01 -4.74 -26.66
CA MET A 193 13.89 -4.47 -27.56
C MET A 193 14.03 -3.11 -28.27
N PRO A 194 13.88 -3.04 -29.61
CA PRO A 194 13.85 -1.78 -30.34
C PRO A 194 12.77 -0.83 -29.82
N LEU A 195 13.07 0.47 -29.78
CA LEU A 195 12.18 1.50 -29.22
C LEU A 195 10.81 1.50 -29.88
N ASP A 196 10.73 1.50 -31.21
CA ASP A 196 9.44 1.54 -31.94
C ASP A 196 8.52 0.37 -31.57
N LYS A 197 9.08 -0.84 -31.48
CA LYS A 197 8.31 -2.03 -31.09
C LYS A 197 7.82 -1.91 -29.65
N ARG A 198 8.66 -1.41 -28.76
CA ARG A 198 8.33 -1.24 -27.35
C ARG A 198 7.21 -0.23 -27.15
N GLU A 199 7.24 0.90 -27.87
CA GLU A 199 6.18 1.89 -27.81
C GLU A 199 4.83 1.31 -28.25
N ILE A 200 4.80 0.51 -29.31
CA ILE A 200 3.58 -0.15 -29.81
C ILE A 200 2.97 -1.06 -28.72
N GLU A 201 3.79 -1.90 -28.08
CA GLU A 201 3.33 -2.80 -27.00
C GLU A 201 2.83 -2.02 -25.78
N ILE A 202 3.54 -0.97 -25.36
CA ILE A 202 3.12 -0.10 -24.25
C ILE A 202 1.76 0.54 -24.55
N LEU A 203 1.57 1.07 -25.76
CA LEU A 203 0.31 1.68 -26.18
C LEU A 203 -0.84 0.66 -26.24
N HIS A 204 -0.55 -0.57 -26.67
CA HIS A 204 -1.53 -1.66 -26.64
C HIS A 204 -2.03 -1.93 -25.22
N ILE A 205 -1.11 -2.06 -24.26
CA ILE A 205 -1.47 -2.27 -22.85
C ILE A 205 -2.25 -1.07 -22.30
N ASN A 206 -1.83 0.17 -22.61
CA ASN A 206 -2.50 1.39 -22.15
C ASN A 206 -3.99 1.45 -22.54
N LYS A 207 -4.32 1.04 -23.77
CA LYS A 207 -5.71 0.99 -24.26
C LYS A 207 -6.58 0.05 -23.42
N THR A 208 -6.00 -1.04 -22.92
CA THR A 208 -6.72 -2.04 -22.12
C THR A 208 -6.76 -1.72 -20.63
N SER A 209 -5.94 -0.80 -20.13
CA SER A 209 -5.83 -0.53 -18.70
C SER A 209 -5.23 0.84 -18.40
N LYS A 210 -6.06 1.71 -17.80
CA LYS A 210 -5.65 3.04 -17.36
C LYS A 210 -4.87 3.06 -16.06
N ILE A 211 -4.75 1.92 -15.35
CA ILE A 211 -4.02 1.87 -14.07
C ILE A 211 -2.54 2.21 -14.22
N THR A 212 -1.94 1.87 -15.36
CA THR A 212 -0.52 2.08 -15.67
C THR A 212 -0.26 3.40 -16.39
N GLU A 213 -1.30 4.21 -16.66
CA GLU A 213 -1.21 5.42 -17.49
C GLU A 213 -0.16 6.39 -16.96
N LYS A 214 -0.05 6.58 -15.64
CA LYS A 214 0.94 7.47 -15.03
C LYS A 214 2.39 7.05 -15.32
N ILE A 215 2.69 5.75 -15.20
CA ILE A 215 4.01 5.20 -15.51
C ILE A 215 4.33 5.39 -16.99
N ILE A 216 3.32 5.13 -17.83
CA ILE A 216 3.44 5.26 -19.29
C ILE A 216 3.70 6.73 -19.67
N LEU A 217 3.00 7.67 -19.04
CA LEU A 217 3.22 9.10 -19.23
C LEU A 217 4.65 9.51 -18.81
N ASN A 218 5.15 9.04 -17.66
CA ASN A 218 6.53 9.31 -17.25
C ASN A 218 7.57 8.73 -18.23
N TYR A 219 7.32 7.52 -18.74
CA TYR A 219 8.16 6.92 -19.78
C TYR A 219 8.17 7.78 -21.05
N PHE A 220 7.01 8.11 -21.62
CA PHE A 220 6.95 8.91 -22.84
C PHE A 220 7.44 10.34 -22.65
N LYS A 221 7.22 10.95 -21.50
CA LYS A 221 7.80 12.27 -21.18
C LYS A 221 9.31 12.28 -21.36
N THR A 222 9.97 11.16 -21.02
CA THR A 222 11.43 11.02 -21.08
C THR A 222 11.93 10.65 -22.48
N TYR A 223 11.26 9.71 -23.16
CA TYR A 223 11.77 9.13 -24.41
C TYR A 223 11.12 9.67 -25.68
N ASN A 224 9.86 10.14 -25.61
CA ASN A 224 9.10 10.60 -26.77
C ASN A 224 7.99 11.57 -26.35
N ILE A 225 8.34 12.85 -26.25
CA ILE A 225 7.45 13.92 -25.76
C ILE A 225 6.22 14.11 -26.65
N GLN A 226 6.30 13.79 -27.94
CA GLN A 226 5.15 13.89 -28.84
C GLN A 226 4.07 12.87 -28.45
N ARG A 227 4.44 11.61 -28.24
CA ARG A 227 3.53 10.56 -27.77
C ARG A 227 2.98 10.84 -26.38
N PHE A 228 3.78 11.46 -25.50
CA PHE A 228 3.31 11.91 -24.20
C PHE A 228 2.09 12.83 -24.34
N TRP A 229 2.16 13.84 -25.22
CA TRP A 229 1.06 14.78 -25.41
C TRP A 229 -0.17 14.13 -26.05
N GLU A 230 -0.01 13.21 -26.99
CA GLU A 230 -1.12 12.43 -27.55
C GLU A 230 -1.90 11.68 -26.46
N ILE A 231 -1.20 10.96 -25.58
CA ILE A 231 -1.84 10.22 -24.47
C ILE A 231 -2.45 11.19 -23.45
N MET A 232 -1.75 12.28 -23.13
CA MET A 232 -2.19 13.26 -22.14
C MET A 232 -3.49 13.95 -22.57
N LEU A 233 -3.63 14.29 -23.85
CA LEU A 233 -4.83 14.92 -24.40
C LEU A 233 -6.04 13.99 -24.43
N GLU A 234 -5.83 12.68 -24.51
CA GLU A 234 -6.90 11.67 -24.40
C GLU A 234 -7.31 11.37 -22.95
N SER A 235 -6.52 11.82 -21.97
CA SER A 235 -6.73 11.44 -20.57
C SER A 235 -7.84 12.25 -19.90
N LYS A 236 -8.65 11.56 -19.10
CA LYS A 236 -9.81 12.16 -18.39
C LYS A 236 -9.47 12.68 -16.99
N ASN A 237 -8.34 12.28 -16.41
CA ASN A 237 -7.99 12.54 -15.02
C ASN A 237 -6.76 13.45 -14.90
N ILE A 238 -6.82 14.63 -15.54
CA ILE A 238 -5.71 15.59 -15.59
C ILE A 238 -5.26 15.99 -14.18
N SER A 239 -6.19 16.08 -13.22
CA SER A 239 -5.88 16.39 -11.82
C SER A 239 -4.84 15.46 -11.19
N ASN A 240 -4.76 14.19 -11.60
CA ASN A 240 -3.81 13.24 -11.02
C ASN A 240 -2.42 13.26 -11.70
N TYR A 241 -2.28 14.06 -12.76
CA TYR A 241 -1.07 14.20 -13.58
C TYR A 241 -0.46 15.61 -13.51
N ILE A 242 -0.98 16.47 -12.62
CA ILE A 242 -0.48 17.84 -12.44
C ILE A 242 1.00 17.83 -12.08
N ASP A 243 1.46 16.88 -11.27
CA ASP A 243 2.89 16.73 -10.92
C ASP A 243 3.78 16.44 -12.13
N ILE A 244 3.32 15.60 -13.07
CA ILE A 244 4.06 15.31 -14.31
C ILE A 244 4.13 16.56 -15.20
N LEU A 245 2.99 17.25 -15.36
CA LEU A 245 2.83 18.45 -16.18
C LEU A 245 3.59 19.65 -15.60
N TRP A 246 3.56 19.83 -14.29
CA TRP A 246 4.28 20.90 -13.59
C TRP A 246 5.78 20.85 -13.87
N ASN A 247 6.32 19.64 -14.01
CA ASN A 247 7.72 19.39 -14.33
C ASN A 247 8.06 19.52 -15.83
N ILE A 248 7.20 20.13 -16.65
CA ILE A 248 7.49 20.47 -18.05
C ILE A 248 7.68 21.99 -18.14
N GLU A 249 8.82 22.42 -18.69
CA GLU A 249 9.15 23.85 -18.80
C GLU A 249 8.56 24.50 -20.06
N ASN A 250 8.60 23.79 -21.19
CA ASN A 250 8.17 24.32 -22.49
C ASN A 250 7.02 23.49 -23.08
N PRO A 251 5.77 23.69 -22.62
CA PRO A 251 4.61 22.99 -23.17
C PRO A 251 4.21 23.53 -24.55
N PRO A 252 3.67 22.70 -25.46
CA PRO A 252 3.23 23.13 -26.79
C PRO A 252 1.86 23.82 -26.69
N LEU A 253 1.85 25.08 -26.28
CA LEU A 253 0.63 25.86 -25.99
C LEU A 253 -0.39 25.86 -27.14
N ASP A 254 0.06 25.83 -28.40
CA ASP A 254 -0.82 25.78 -29.57
C ASP A 254 -1.71 24.53 -29.62
N LEU A 255 -1.19 23.38 -29.17
CA LEU A 255 -1.94 22.13 -29.10
C LEU A 255 -2.91 22.10 -27.91
N LEU A 256 -2.65 22.93 -26.89
CA LEU A 256 -3.36 22.90 -25.61
C LEU A 256 -4.53 23.89 -25.53
N LYS A 257 -4.76 24.72 -26.56
CA LYS A 257 -5.77 25.80 -26.58
C LYS A 257 -7.17 25.38 -26.12
N ASN A 258 -7.57 24.13 -26.39
CA ASN A 258 -8.89 23.61 -26.06
C ASN A 258 -8.96 22.90 -24.69
N ASN A 259 -7.84 22.80 -23.96
CA ASN A 259 -7.72 22.03 -22.73
C ASN A 259 -7.49 22.94 -21.52
N LYS A 260 -8.57 23.57 -21.04
CA LYS A 260 -8.52 24.52 -19.91
C LYS A 260 -7.78 23.95 -18.68
N GLN A 261 -8.05 22.70 -18.29
CA GLN A 261 -7.42 22.09 -17.11
C GLN A 261 -5.88 22.03 -17.21
N ILE A 262 -5.34 21.83 -18.41
CA ILE A 262 -3.88 21.82 -18.62
C ILE A 262 -3.35 23.25 -18.66
N LEU A 263 -4.07 24.16 -19.32
CA LEU A 263 -3.69 25.58 -19.38
C LEU A 263 -3.66 26.21 -17.99
N ASP A 264 -4.59 25.87 -17.10
CA ASP A 264 -4.63 26.33 -15.71
C ASP A 264 -3.35 26.01 -14.94
N ILE A 265 -2.72 24.86 -15.20
CA ILE A 265 -1.45 24.47 -14.59
C ILE A 265 -0.36 25.46 -15.02
N TYR A 266 -0.30 25.78 -16.31
CA TYR A 266 0.71 26.68 -16.87
C TYR A 266 0.43 28.16 -16.60
N ARG A 267 -0.83 28.55 -16.36
CA ARG A 267 -1.21 29.86 -15.79
C ARG A 267 -0.70 30.00 -14.36
N ALA A 268 -0.98 29.01 -13.52
CA ALA A 268 -0.50 28.99 -12.13
C ALA A 268 1.04 29.03 -12.06
N LYS A 269 1.72 28.39 -13.02
CA LYS A 269 3.18 28.44 -13.16
C LYS A 269 3.73 29.78 -13.69
N GLY A 270 2.88 30.65 -14.24
CA GLY A 270 3.27 31.93 -14.82
C GLY A 270 3.81 31.86 -16.26
N ILE A 271 3.62 30.74 -16.96
CA ILE A 271 3.98 30.61 -18.39
C ILE A 271 2.94 31.31 -19.27
N ILE A 272 1.67 31.26 -18.86
CA ILE A 272 0.56 31.92 -19.53
C ILE A 272 0.14 33.11 -18.67
N ASP A 273 0.22 34.32 -19.21
CA ASP A 273 -0.28 35.53 -18.56
C ASP A 273 -1.61 35.96 -19.19
N ASP A 274 -2.69 35.44 -18.61
CA ASP A 274 -4.05 35.87 -18.88
C ASP A 274 -4.81 36.10 -17.55
N ASP A 275 -6.02 36.67 -17.63
CA ASP A 275 -6.88 36.91 -16.48
C ASP A 275 -7.91 35.79 -16.24
N GLU A 276 -7.74 34.64 -16.89
CA GLU A 276 -8.62 33.50 -16.66
C GLU A 276 -8.38 32.90 -15.27
N LYS A 277 -9.49 32.52 -14.61
CA LYS A 277 -9.46 31.90 -13.28
C LYS A 277 -9.26 30.39 -13.41
N CYS A 278 -8.42 29.84 -12.54
CA CYS A 278 -8.21 28.40 -12.47
C CYS A 278 -9.32 27.72 -11.63
N ASP A 279 -9.73 26.52 -12.04
CA ASP A 279 -10.79 25.79 -11.33
C ASP A 279 -10.29 25.13 -10.02
N ILE A 280 -9.00 24.80 -9.96
CA ILE A 280 -8.36 24.17 -8.80
C ILE A 280 -7.85 25.25 -7.84
N PHE A 281 -8.22 25.15 -6.57
CA PHE A 281 -7.91 26.15 -5.55
C PHE A 281 -6.41 26.44 -5.43
N GLU A 282 -5.57 25.42 -5.39
CA GLU A 282 -4.13 25.57 -5.24
C GLU A 282 -3.50 26.25 -6.47
N LEU A 283 -4.01 25.96 -7.67
CA LEU A 283 -3.57 26.60 -8.91
C LEU A 283 -4.00 28.07 -8.96
N GLU A 284 -5.25 28.38 -8.61
CA GLU A 284 -5.74 29.77 -8.57
C GLU A 284 -5.00 30.60 -7.52
N SER A 285 -4.80 30.03 -6.34
CA SER A 285 -4.04 30.69 -5.27
C SER A 285 -2.62 31.01 -5.73
N LEU A 286 -1.95 30.07 -6.41
CA LEU A 286 -0.61 30.27 -6.92
C LEU A 286 -0.56 31.33 -8.04
N ARG A 287 -1.54 31.32 -8.95
CA ARG A 287 -1.71 32.35 -10.00
C ARG A 287 -1.86 33.74 -9.40
N VAL A 288 -2.71 33.89 -8.39
CA VAL A 288 -2.95 35.17 -7.69
C VAL A 288 -1.70 35.63 -6.94
N ILE A 289 -1.00 34.73 -6.24
CA ILE A 289 0.26 35.05 -5.55
C ILE A 289 1.29 35.55 -6.58
N ASN A 290 1.50 34.82 -7.67
CA ASN A 290 2.50 35.19 -8.68
C ASN A 290 2.17 36.50 -9.40
N LYS A 291 0.88 36.87 -9.52
CA LYS A 291 0.45 38.10 -10.21
C LYS A 291 0.43 39.33 -9.31
N TYR A 292 0.08 39.19 -8.03
CA TYR A 292 -0.20 40.33 -7.14
C TYR A 292 0.67 40.41 -5.88
N SER A 293 1.56 39.44 -5.64
CA SER A 293 2.43 39.40 -4.48
C SER A 293 3.91 39.40 -4.89
N ASN A 294 4.76 39.92 -4.00
CA ASN A 294 6.22 39.81 -4.14
C ASN A 294 6.77 38.48 -3.58
N LYS A 295 5.91 37.65 -2.99
CA LYS A 295 6.30 36.33 -2.50
C LYS A 295 6.40 35.35 -3.66
N ILE A 296 7.45 34.51 -3.64
CA ILE A 296 7.62 33.42 -4.58
C ILE A 296 7.02 32.17 -3.94
N ALA A 297 6.04 31.57 -4.61
CA ALA A 297 5.43 30.31 -4.19
C ALA A 297 5.62 29.24 -5.27
N ASN A 298 5.51 27.98 -4.87
CA ASN A 298 5.56 26.82 -5.75
C ASN A 298 4.51 25.79 -5.34
N LEU A 299 4.34 24.78 -6.18
CA LEU A 299 3.43 23.67 -5.95
C LEU A 299 4.20 22.48 -5.36
N GLY A 300 3.76 22.02 -4.20
CA GLY A 300 4.18 20.79 -3.54
C GLY A 300 3.20 19.66 -3.85
N PHE A 301 3.72 18.43 -3.80
CA PHE A 301 2.97 17.23 -4.15
C PHE A 301 3.01 16.22 -3.01
N LYS A 302 1.83 15.75 -2.62
CA LYS A 302 1.66 14.60 -1.73
C LYS A 302 0.78 13.55 -2.39
N TYR A 303 0.94 12.31 -1.96
CA TYR A 303 0.35 11.16 -2.62
C TYR A 303 -0.48 10.37 -1.63
N ARG A 304 -1.80 10.32 -1.84
CA ARG A 304 -2.73 9.63 -0.94
C ARG A 304 -3.23 8.34 -1.56
N CYS A 305 -3.03 7.22 -0.88
CA CYS A 305 -3.58 5.94 -1.29
C CYS A 305 -5.11 5.94 -1.12
N SER A 306 -5.86 5.60 -2.16
CA SER A 306 -7.33 5.57 -2.11
C SER A 306 -7.88 4.42 -1.26
N SER A 307 -7.10 3.36 -1.04
CA SER A 307 -7.52 2.20 -0.23
C SER A 307 -7.32 2.41 1.27
N CYS A 308 -6.10 2.77 1.70
CA CYS A 308 -5.77 2.90 3.13
C CYS A 308 -5.70 4.34 3.63
N GLN A 309 -5.91 5.34 2.77
CA GLN A 309 -5.83 6.78 3.08
C GLN A 309 -4.45 7.26 3.60
N GLY A 310 -3.42 6.42 3.51
CA GLY A 310 -2.04 6.80 3.84
C GLY A 310 -1.54 7.87 2.88
N VAL A 311 -0.87 8.89 3.42
CA VAL A 311 -0.29 10.01 2.66
C VAL A 311 1.23 9.89 2.66
N TYR A 312 1.84 10.02 1.49
CA TYR A 312 3.27 9.85 1.28
C TYR A 312 3.85 11.07 0.56
N PRO A 313 5.12 11.44 0.85
CA PRO A 313 5.79 12.57 0.21
C PRO A 313 6.30 12.27 -1.21
N PHE A 314 6.34 11.00 -1.60
CA PHE A 314 6.85 10.55 -2.91
C PHE A 314 5.81 9.73 -3.65
N GLU A 315 5.88 9.77 -4.97
CA GLU A 315 5.04 8.93 -5.82
C GLU A 315 5.42 7.46 -5.63
N VAL A 316 4.42 6.64 -5.37
CA VAL A 316 4.56 5.19 -5.23
C VAL A 316 3.45 4.52 -6.02
N PHE A 317 3.79 3.62 -6.93
CA PHE A 317 2.78 2.92 -7.71
C PHE A 317 2.09 1.82 -6.91
N ARG A 318 2.79 1.27 -5.92
CA ARG A 318 2.26 0.34 -4.92
C ARG A 318 2.28 1.02 -3.55
N CYS A 319 1.15 0.99 -2.84
CA CYS A 319 1.06 1.61 -1.53
C CYS A 319 1.97 0.89 -0.51
N PRO A 320 2.91 1.57 0.17
CA PRO A 320 3.81 0.95 1.16
C PRO A 320 3.09 0.29 2.34
N ASN A 321 1.90 0.77 2.70
CA ASN A 321 1.16 0.26 3.85
C ASN A 321 0.20 -0.91 3.51
N CYS A 322 -0.53 -0.84 2.40
CA CYS A 322 -1.56 -1.83 2.06
C CYS A 322 -1.29 -2.62 0.77
N SER A 323 -0.20 -2.31 0.08
CA SER A 323 0.21 -2.95 -1.18
C SER A 323 -0.80 -2.82 -2.34
N GLU A 324 -1.83 -1.97 -2.23
CA GLU A 324 -2.74 -1.68 -3.35
C GLU A 324 -1.99 -1.04 -4.51
N LEU A 325 -2.33 -1.46 -5.73
CA LEU A 325 -1.72 -1.00 -6.98
C LEU A 325 -2.47 0.20 -7.59
N GLY A 326 -1.74 1.22 -8.02
CA GLY A 326 -2.18 2.27 -8.96
C GLY A 326 -3.36 3.15 -8.54
N LYS A 327 -3.79 3.08 -7.27
CA LYS A 327 -4.86 3.93 -6.70
C LYS A 327 -4.27 4.96 -5.76
N VAL A 328 -3.60 5.94 -6.34
CA VAL A 328 -3.00 7.06 -5.61
C VAL A 328 -3.53 8.36 -6.18
N ASN A 329 -4.07 9.18 -5.30
CA ASN A 329 -4.58 10.51 -5.60
C ASN A 329 -3.51 11.55 -5.25
N LEU A 330 -3.21 12.41 -6.21
CA LEU A 330 -2.37 13.58 -6.03
C LEU A 330 -3.07 14.61 -5.11
N ILE A 331 -2.33 15.12 -4.15
CA ILE A 331 -2.69 16.24 -3.28
C ILE A 331 -1.71 17.37 -3.59
N LEU A 332 -2.27 18.54 -3.87
CA LEU A 332 -1.52 19.75 -4.12
C LEU A 332 -1.34 20.52 -2.82
N GLU A 333 -0.16 21.09 -2.61
CA GLU A 333 0.11 21.99 -1.50
C GLU A 333 0.82 23.24 -2.00
N ILE A 334 0.47 24.41 -1.48
CA ILE A 334 1.20 25.64 -1.81
C ILE A 334 2.38 25.73 -0.87
N MET A 335 3.58 25.87 -1.44
CA MET A 335 4.82 26.01 -0.69
C MET A 335 5.42 27.39 -0.95
N GLU A 336 5.90 28.05 0.09
CA GLU A 336 6.70 29.26 -0.06
C GLU A 336 8.11 28.85 -0.50
N LEU A 337 8.59 29.41 -1.62
CA LEU A 337 9.97 29.24 -2.06
C LEU A 337 10.85 30.18 -1.23
N ASN A 338 11.36 29.65 -0.13
CA ASN A 338 12.47 30.29 0.55
C ASN A 338 13.71 30.11 -0.34
N ASN A 339 14.40 31.20 -0.68
CA ASN A 339 15.71 31.14 -1.33
C ASN A 339 16.74 30.52 -0.36
N GLU A 340 16.66 29.21 -0.16
CA GLU A 340 17.64 28.44 0.60
C GLU A 340 18.90 28.26 -0.25
N LYS A 341 19.65 29.36 -0.47
CA LYS A 341 20.98 29.30 -1.07
C LYS A 341 22.01 28.53 -0.21
N ASN A 342 21.64 28.01 0.96
CA ASN A 342 22.58 27.56 1.99
C ASN A 342 22.26 26.21 2.68
N TYR A 343 21.46 25.32 2.09
CA TYR A 343 21.45 23.91 2.52
C TYR A 343 22.14 23.04 1.48
N SER A 344 23.46 22.95 1.61
CA SER A 344 24.22 21.82 1.10
C SER A 344 23.78 20.60 1.93
N LEU A 345 22.86 19.82 1.37
CA LEU A 345 22.64 18.43 1.74
C LEU A 345 22.56 17.60 0.46
N LEU A 346 23.65 17.67 -0.30
CA LEU A 346 24.24 16.56 -1.05
C LEU A 346 25.74 16.55 -0.73
#